data_AF-A0A315ER98-F1
#
_entry.id   AF-A0A315ER98-F1
#
_cell.length_a   1.000
_cell.length_b   1.000
_cell.length_c   1.000
_cell.angle_alpha   90.00
_cell.angle_beta   90.00
_cell.angle_gamma   90.00
#
_symmetry.space_group_name_H-M   'P 1'
#
loop_
_entity.id
_entity.type
_entity.pdbx_description
1 polymer ?
#
loop_
_entity_poly.entity_id
_entity_poly.type
_entity_poly.pdbx_seq_one_letter_code
_entity_poly.pdbx_strand_id
1 'polypeptide(L)'
;MKNFDPSQLIQFIGTEKYYRITNKHLLTDGTKYLAEEAECFWMMDAIASHLSEIGTQDWFVQVRMTVNGYKAKLIYEDGRGKEYARQEIPYTDFPMHSIALFGIPPNQ
;
A
#
# COMPACT_ATOMS: atom_id res chain seq x y z
N MET A 1 14.96 15.03 9.42
CA MET A 1 14.51 13.93 10.30
C MET A 1 13.31 13.30 9.62
N LYS A 2 13.22 11.97 9.57
CA LYS A 2 11.99 11.31 9.08
C LYS A 2 10.89 11.64 10.09
N ASN A 3 9.87 12.37 9.66
CA ASN A 3 8.76 12.81 10.51
C ASN A 3 7.73 11.70 10.73
N PHE A 4 7.92 10.55 10.09
CA PHE A 4 7.04 9.41 10.22
C PHE A 4 7.09 8.79 11.62
N ASP A 5 5.93 8.82 12.29
CA ASP A 5 5.67 8.10 13.53
C ASP A 5 4.65 6.98 13.26
N PRO A 6 5.07 5.70 13.27
CA PRO A 6 4.18 4.58 13.01
C PRO A 6 2.98 4.51 13.98
N SER A 7 3.11 5.07 15.18
CA SER A 7 2.03 5.05 16.17
C SER A 7 0.85 5.93 15.76
N GLN A 8 1.06 6.94 14.89
CA GLN A 8 -0.02 7.75 14.34
C GLN A 8 -0.96 6.94 13.45
N LEU A 9 -0.47 5.85 12.83
CA LEU A 9 -1.29 5.01 11.94
C LEU A 9 -2.51 4.41 12.65
N ILE A 10 -2.41 4.16 13.96
CA ILE A 10 -3.53 3.56 14.74
C ILE A 10 -4.68 4.54 14.97
N GLN A 11 -4.43 5.85 14.79
CA GLN A 11 -5.43 6.90 15.01
C GLN A 11 -6.39 7.06 13.83
N PHE A 12 -6.05 6.51 12.66
CA PHE A 12 -6.92 6.53 11.48
C PHE A 12 -8.00 5.45 11.56
N ILE A 13 -9.05 5.74 12.33
CA ILE A 13 -10.22 4.86 12.56
C ILE A 13 -11.36 5.07 11.55
N GLY A 14 -11.14 5.90 10.53
CA GLY A 14 -12.13 6.25 9.52
C GLY A 14 -11.48 7.00 8.35
N THR A 15 -12.30 7.42 7.40
CA THR A 15 -11.86 8.28 6.30
C THR A 15 -12.86 9.41 6.11
N GLU A 16 -12.39 10.64 6.26
CA GLU A 16 -13.16 11.85 6.01
C GLU A 16 -12.98 12.30 4.56
N LYS A 17 -11.80 12.09 3.98
CA LYS A 17 -11.48 12.50 2.62
C LYS A 17 -10.72 11.45 1.84
N TYR A 18 -11.05 11.36 0.56
CA TYR A 18 -10.31 10.56 -0.41
C TYR A 18 -9.35 11.43 -1.22
N TYR A 19 -8.16 10.91 -1.47
CA TYR A 19 -7.10 11.59 -2.20
C TYR A 19 -6.71 10.82 -3.43
N ARG A 20 -6.84 11.45 -4.60
CA ARG A 20 -6.58 10.78 -5.88
C ARG A 20 -5.08 10.69 -6.14
N ILE A 21 -4.60 9.48 -6.47
CA ILE A 21 -3.21 9.24 -6.90
C ILE A 21 -3.12 8.89 -8.38
N THR A 22 -4.12 8.21 -8.92
CA THR A 22 -4.23 7.90 -10.35
C THR A 22 -5.68 8.10 -10.79
N ASN A 23 -5.98 7.96 -12.08
CA ASN A 23 -7.36 8.09 -12.58
C ASN A 23 -8.34 7.10 -11.96
N LYS A 24 -7.84 5.97 -11.43
CA LYS A 24 -8.65 4.86 -10.92
C LYS A 24 -8.47 4.55 -9.43
N HIS A 25 -7.52 5.21 -8.75
CA HIS A 25 -7.16 4.87 -7.37
C HIS A 25 -7.19 6.08 -6.44
N LEU A 26 -7.71 5.84 -5.25
CA LEU A 26 -7.87 6.80 -4.18
C LEU A 26 -7.18 6.28 -2.92
N LEU A 27 -6.55 7.19 -2.17
CA LEU A 27 -6.03 6.96 -0.84
C LEU A 27 -7.03 7.43 0.21
N THR A 28 -7.06 6.72 1.32
CA THR A 28 -7.68 7.12 2.59
C THR A 28 -6.76 8.06 3.37
N ASP A 29 -7.28 8.75 4.40
CA ASP A 29 -6.48 9.66 5.23
C ASP A 29 -5.22 8.99 5.79
N GLY A 30 -5.34 7.77 6.34
CA GLY A 30 -4.20 7.04 6.90
C GLY A 30 -3.17 6.59 5.86
N THR A 31 -3.62 6.21 4.66
CA THR A 31 -2.69 5.84 3.58
C THR A 31 -2.03 7.07 2.95
N LYS A 32 -2.72 8.21 2.91
CA LYS A 32 -2.08 9.49 2.54
C LYS A 32 -1.03 9.91 3.55
N TYR A 33 -1.35 9.88 4.84
CA TYR A 33 -0.39 10.18 5.91
C TYR A 33 0.86 9.29 5.78
N LEU A 34 0.66 7.99 5.57
CA LEU A 34 1.76 7.07 5.32
C LEU A 34 2.60 7.48 4.11
N ALA A 35 1.96 7.80 2.98
CA ALA A 35 2.66 8.20 1.77
C ALA A 35 3.46 9.50 1.92
N GLU A 36 2.90 10.50 2.61
CA GLU A 36 3.53 11.81 2.82
C GLU A 36 4.65 11.72 3.86
N GLU A 37 4.38 11.20 5.05
CA GLU A 37 5.35 11.24 6.16
C GLU A 37 6.45 10.19 6.03
N ALA A 38 6.14 9.01 5.47
CA ALA A 38 7.14 7.98 5.18
C ALA A 38 7.78 8.13 3.78
N GLU A 39 7.43 9.19 3.05
CA GLU A 39 7.95 9.51 1.70
C GLU A 39 7.83 8.34 0.72
N CYS A 40 6.74 7.56 0.82
CA CYS A 40 6.59 6.28 0.14
C CYS A 40 5.50 6.26 -0.95
N PHE A 41 5.34 7.36 -1.70
CA PHE A 41 4.42 7.39 -2.86
C PHE A 41 4.74 6.31 -3.89
N TRP A 42 6.02 5.94 -4.04
CA TRP A 42 6.45 4.84 -4.90
C TRP A 42 5.74 3.51 -4.56
N MET A 43 5.42 3.27 -3.28
CA MET A 43 4.70 2.06 -2.85
C MET A 43 3.24 2.14 -3.29
N MET A 44 2.62 3.32 -3.19
CA MET A 44 1.24 3.54 -3.61
C MET A 44 1.09 3.37 -5.13
N ASP A 45 2.07 3.85 -5.91
CA ASP A 45 2.11 3.67 -7.36
C ASP A 45 2.29 2.19 -7.73
N ALA A 46 3.22 1.49 -7.06
CA ALA A 46 3.44 0.06 -7.24
C ALA A 46 2.16 -0.75 -6.99
N ILE A 47 1.45 -0.43 -5.89
CA ILE A 47 0.17 -1.05 -5.53
C ILE A 47 -0.88 -0.77 -6.59
N ALA A 48 -1.10 0.48 -6.96
CA ALA A 48 -2.12 0.88 -7.94
C ALA A 48 -1.91 0.20 -9.31
N SER A 49 -0.66 0.06 -9.74
CA SER A 49 -0.31 -0.65 -10.98
C SER A 49 -0.78 -2.11 -10.93
N HIS A 50 -0.42 -2.85 -9.88
CA HIS A 50 -0.76 -4.26 -9.76
C HIS A 50 -2.25 -4.49 -9.52
N LEU A 51 -2.91 -3.65 -8.72
CA LEU A 51 -4.37 -3.74 -8.51
C LEU A 51 -5.13 -3.65 -9.84
N SER A 52 -4.66 -2.81 -10.78
CA SER A 52 -5.25 -2.69 -12.11
C SER A 52 -5.13 -3.98 -12.94
N GLU A 53 -4.04 -4.74 -12.75
CA GLU A 53 -3.76 -5.97 -13.50
C GLU A 53 -4.47 -7.18 -12.92
N ILE A 54 -4.58 -7.29 -11.59
CA ILE A 54 -5.21 -8.44 -10.92
C ILE A 54 -6.70 -8.52 -11.29
N GLY A 55 -7.38 -7.39 -11.47
CA GLY A 55 -8.73 -7.34 -12.06
C GLY A 55 -9.75 -8.16 -11.27
N THR A 56 -10.00 -7.79 -10.02
CA THR A 56 -10.85 -8.57 -9.12
C THR A 56 -12.23 -7.95 -9.03
N GLN A 57 -13.21 -8.53 -9.70
CA GLN A 57 -14.60 -8.13 -9.52
C GLN A 57 -15.03 -8.52 -8.09
N ASP A 58 -15.31 -7.51 -7.27
CA ASP A 58 -16.00 -7.58 -5.98
C ASP A 58 -15.24 -8.04 -4.71
N TRP A 59 -13.90 -8.13 -4.73
CA TRP A 59 -13.13 -8.42 -3.51
C TRP A 59 -11.90 -7.52 -3.32
N PHE A 60 -11.46 -7.39 -2.06
CA PHE A 60 -10.29 -6.59 -1.70
C PHE A 60 -9.01 -7.41 -1.86
N VAL A 61 -7.92 -6.74 -2.19
CA VAL A 61 -6.58 -7.31 -2.19
C VAL A 61 -5.83 -6.80 -0.97
N GLN A 62 -5.29 -7.72 -0.17
CA GLN A 62 -4.34 -7.40 0.88
C GLN A 62 -2.95 -7.31 0.25
N VAL A 63 -2.25 -6.21 0.49
CA VAL A 63 -0.86 -6.00 0.08
C VAL A 63 0.03 -6.00 1.30
N ARG A 64 0.88 -7.01 1.44
CA ARG A 64 1.92 -7.05 2.48
C ARG A 64 3.24 -6.56 1.92
N MET A 65 3.77 -5.50 2.52
CA MET A 65 5.14 -5.06 2.30
C MET A 65 6.03 -5.54 3.45
N THR A 66 7.18 -6.10 3.10
CA THR A 66 8.24 -6.43 4.07
C THR A 66 9.57 -5.84 3.61
N VAL A 67 10.33 -5.27 4.54
CA VAL A 67 11.65 -4.68 4.29
C VAL A 67 12.71 -5.56 4.94
N ASN A 68 13.73 -5.94 4.16
CA ASN A 68 14.91 -6.65 4.62
C ASN A 68 16.16 -5.87 4.19
N GLY A 69 16.76 -5.14 5.15
CA GLY A 69 17.82 -4.17 4.87
C GLY A 69 17.29 -3.04 4.00
N TYR A 70 17.86 -2.88 2.81
CA TYR A 70 17.43 -1.89 1.81
C TYR A 70 16.51 -2.47 0.75
N LYS A 71 16.12 -3.75 0.83
CA LYS A 71 15.24 -4.38 -0.15
C LYS A 71 13.85 -4.50 0.42
N ALA A 72 12.84 -4.39 -0.43
CA ALA A 72 11.47 -4.70 -0.04
C ALA A 72 10.82 -5.72 -0.95
N LYS A 73 9.78 -6.36 -0.42
CA LYS A 73 8.92 -7.28 -1.15
C LYS A 73 7.47 -6.91 -0.88
N LEU A 74 6.72 -6.71 -1.95
CA LEU A 74 5.27 -6.54 -1.97
C LEU A 74 4.65 -7.87 -2.40
N ILE A 75 3.70 -8.36 -1.60
CA ILE A 75 2.92 -9.57 -1.87
C ILE A 75 1.45 -9.17 -1.90
N TYR A 76 0.77 -9.49 -3.00
CA TYR A 76 -0.65 -9.22 -3.21
C TYR A 76 -1.43 -10.52 -2.98
N GLU A 77 -2.35 -10.55 -2.03
CA GLU A 77 -3.05 -11.77 -1.60
C GLU A 77 -4.52 -11.51 -1.23
N ASP A 78 -5.31 -12.56 -1.03
CA ASP A 78 -6.74 -12.49 -0.64
C ASP A 78 -6.97 -12.41 0.88
N GLY A 79 -5.90 -12.28 1.67
CA GLY A 79 -5.93 -12.38 3.13
C GLY A 79 -6.25 -13.79 3.66
N ARG A 80 -6.36 -14.80 2.79
CA ARG A 80 -6.50 -16.23 3.14
C ARG A 80 -5.25 -17.04 2.77
N GLY A 81 -4.19 -16.36 2.31
CA GLY A 81 -2.89 -16.94 2.00
C GLY A 81 -2.70 -17.29 0.52
N LYS A 82 -3.64 -16.96 -0.38
CA LYS A 82 -3.43 -17.11 -1.81
C LYS A 82 -2.75 -15.86 -2.37
N GLU A 83 -1.52 -16.02 -2.85
CA GLU A 83 -0.75 -14.98 -3.54
C GLU A 83 -1.21 -14.84 -5.00
N TYR A 84 -1.53 -13.62 -5.42
CA TYR A 84 -1.90 -13.27 -6.80
C TYR A 84 -0.72 -12.69 -7.57
N ALA A 85 0.08 -11.86 -6.90
CA ALA A 85 1.22 -11.19 -7.50
C ALA A 85 2.29 -10.91 -6.45
N ARG A 86 3.50 -10.67 -6.93
CA ARG A 86 4.65 -10.28 -6.14
C ARG A 86 5.49 -9.30 -6.89
N GLN A 87 5.99 -8.30 -6.18
CA GLN A 87 6.96 -7.36 -6.70
C GLN A 87 8.14 -7.26 -5.74
N GLU A 88 9.35 -7.41 -6.28
CA GLU A 88 10.58 -7.15 -5.55
C GLU A 88 11.03 -5.71 -5.79
N ILE A 89 11.38 -5.03 -4.70
CA ILE A 89 11.86 -3.65 -4.69
C ILE A 89 13.36 -3.70 -4.37
N PRO A 90 14.24 -3.40 -5.34
CA PRO A 90 15.68 -3.60 -5.20
C PRO A 90 16.32 -2.63 -4.21
N TYR A 91 15.71 -1.46 -4.01
CA TYR A 91 16.14 -0.46 -3.04
C TYR A 91 14.94 0.29 -2.46
N THR A 92 14.91 0.45 -1.15
CA THR A 92 13.98 1.29 -0.41
C THR A 92 14.63 1.77 0.87
N ASP A 93 14.22 2.94 1.32
CA ASP A 93 14.53 3.50 2.63
C ASP A 93 13.29 3.55 3.54
N PHE A 94 12.24 2.80 3.20
CA PHE A 94 10.99 2.77 3.95
C PHE A 94 11.24 2.48 5.45
N PRO A 95 10.68 3.28 6.37
CA PRO A 95 11.08 3.28 7.77
C PRO A 95 10.59 2.07 8.59
N MET A 96 9.65 1.26 8.09
CA MET A 96 9.10 0.11 8.83
C MET A 96 9.58 -1.22 8.26
N HIS A 97 9.72 -2.22 9.14
CA HIS A 97 10.02 -3.60 8.73
C HIS A 97 8.89 -4.26 7.94
N SER A 98 7.64 -3.91 8.23
CA SER A 98 6.50 -4.46 7.52
C SER A 98 5.26 -3.59 7.68
N ILE A 99 4.41 -3.60 6.66
CA ILE A 99 3.07 -3.01 6.72
C ILE A 99 2.12 -3.82 5.84
N ALA A 100 0.84 -3.87 6.22
CA ALA A 100 -0.22 -4.43 5.42
C ALA A 100 -1.20 -3.32 5.03
N LEU A 101 -1.49 -3.21 3.74
CA LEU A 101 -2.47 -2.29 3.17
C LEU A 101 -3.57 -3.08 2.48
N PHE A 102 -4.74 -2.48 2.31
CA PHE A 102 -5.88 -3.07 1.63
C PHE A 102 -6.30 -2.17 0.48
N GLY A 103 -6.48 -2.75 -0.69
CA GLY A 103 -6.90 -2.04 -1.89
C GLY A 103 -8.05 -2.74 -2.58
N ILE A 104 -8.91 -1.97 -3.23
CA ILE A 104 -9.97 -2.48 -4.09
C ILE A 104 -9.51 -2.25 -5.53
N PRO A 105 -9.32 -3.31 -6.34
CA PRO A 105 -9.06 -3.18 -7.76
C PRO A 105 -10.16 -2.39 -8.47
N PRO A 106 -9.80 -1.54 -9.44
CA PRO A 106 -10.80 -0.79 -10.17
C PRO A 106 -11.66 -1.73 -11.02
N ASN A 107 -12.97 -1.47 -11.06
CA ASN A 107 -13.87 -2.15 -11.98
C ASN A 107 -13.36 -1.93 -13.42
N GLN A 108 -13.17 -3.04 -14.16
CA GLN A 108 -12.76 -2.99 -15.57
C GLN A 108 -13.85 -2.39 -16.46
#